data_AF-A0A7C2TTV7-F1
#
_entry.id   AF-A0A7C2TTV7-F1
#
_cell.length_a   1.000
_cell.length_b   1.000
_cell.length_c   1.000
_cell.angle_alpha   90.00
_cell.angle_beta   90.00
_cell.angle_gamma   90.00
#
_symmetry.space_group_name_H-M   'P 1'
#
loop_
_entity.id
_entity.type
_entity.pdbx_description
1 polymer ?
#
loop_
_entity_poly.entity_id
_entity_poly.type
_entity_poly.pdbx_seq_one_letter_code
_entity_poly.pdbx_strand_id
1 'polypeptide(L)' 'GLGLSVVLSILHRHGGEIRVQSALGQGTTFTLRLPLVPPPSAEEQSDLTFDVARGAVSGEESQSGRRRI' A
#
# COMPACT_ATOMS: atom_id res chain seq x y z
N GLY A 1 2.80 -6.52 -14.39
CA GLY A 1 2.48 -7.45 -13.28
C GLY A 1 1.88 -6.74 -12.06
N LEU A 2 1.01 -5.75 -12.24
CA LEU A 2 0.40 -5.01 -11.13
C LEU A 2 -0.93 -5.61 -10.64
N GLY A 3 -1.52 -6.54 -11.40
CA GLY A 3 -2.85 -7.06 -11.10
C GLY A 3 -2.93 -7.74 -9.73
N LEU A 4 -2.00 -8.65 -9.43
CA LEU A 4 -2.06 -9.42 -8.19
C LEU A 4 -1.73 -8.57 -6.95
N SER A 5 -0.86 -7.56 -7.07
CA SER A 5 -0.56 -6.64 -5.96
C SER A 5 -1.77 -5.79 -5.59
N VAL A 6 -2.55 -5.35 -6.59
CA VAL A 6 -3.83 -4.65 -6.36
C VAL A 6 -4.85 -5.58 -5.70
N VAL A 7 -4.98 -6.81 -6.19
CA VAL A 7 -5.88 -7.82 -5.58
C VAL A 7 -5.52 -8.10 -4.12
N LEU A 8 -4.24 -8.26 -3.80
CA LEU A 8 -3.77 -8.46 -2.42
C LEU A 8 -4.13 -7.27 -1.53
N SER A 9 -3.93 -6.05 -2.03
CA SER A 9 -4.28 -4.83 -1.30
C SER A 9 -5.77 -4.74 -1.01
N ILE A 10 -6.61 -5.15 -1.97
CA ILE A 10 -8.06 -5.21 -1.79
C ILE A 10 -8.43 -6.27 -0.76
N LEU A 11 -7.89 -7.50 -0.88
CA LEU A 11 -8.19 -8.58 0.06
C LEU A 11 -7.81 -8.22 1.50
N HIS A 12 -6.61 -7.68 1.73
CA HIS A 12 -6.18 -7.28 3.07
C HIS A 12 -7.11 -6.24 3.71
N ARG A 13 -7.52 -5.21 2.97
CA ARG A 13 -8.46 -4.20 3.47
C ARG A 13 -9.84 -4.78 3.85
N HIS A 14 -10.23 -5.89 3.25
CA HIS A 14 -11.52 -6.54 3.52
C HIS A 14 -11.39 -7.76 4.43
N GLY A 15 -10.21 -8.02 5.01
CA GLY A 15 -9.96 -9.21 5.83
C GLY A 15 -10.11 -10.53 5.06
N GLY A 16 -9.88 -10.50 3.75
CA GLY A 16 -9.94 -11.66 2.87
C GLY A 16 -8.64 -12.44 2.77
N GLU A 17 -8.73 -13.65 2.23
CA GLU A 17 -7.59 -14.52 1.95
C GLU A 17 -7.54 -14.94 0.46
N ILE A 18 -6.34 -15.28 -0.01
CA ILE A 18 -6.11 -15.84 -1.34
C ILE A 18 -5.37 -17.18 -1.24
N ARG A 19 -5.79 -18.15 -2.04
CA ARG A 19 -5.09 -19.43 -2.23
C ARG A 19 -4.78 -19.64 -3.70
N VAL A 20 -3.62 -20.21 -3.98
CA VAL A 20 -3.16 -20.47 -5.34
C VAL A 20 -2.92 -21.97 -5.52
N GLN A 21 -3.47 -22.53 -6.59
CA GLN A 21 -3.21 -23.89 -7.03
C GLN A 21 -2.67 -23.82 -8.46
N SER A 22 -1.50 -24.37 -8.70
CA SER A 22 -0.89 -24.38 -10.04
C SER A 22 -0.26 -25.73 -10.30
N ALA A 23 -0.43 -26.22 -11.52
CA ALA A 23 0.25 -27.40 -12.01
C ALA A 23 0.75 -27.15 -13.43
N LEU A 24 1.97 -27.61 -13.71
CA LEU A 24 2.63 -27.38 -15.00
C LEU A 24 1.80 -28.01 -16.13
N GLY A 25 1.55 -27.23 -17.19
CA GLY A 25 0.69 -27.65 -18.31
C GLY A 25 -0.81 -27.71 -18.01
N GLN A 26 -1.25 -27.43 -16.77
CA GLN A 26 -2.67 -27.39 -16.37
C GLN A 26 -3.18 -25.97 -16.08
N GLY A 27 -2.27 -25.00 -15.96
CA GLY A 27 -2.59 -23.62 -15.64
C GLY A 27 -2.57 -23.34 -14.14
N THR A 28 -3.12 -22.18 -13.77
CA THR A 28 -3.12 -21.68 -12.40
C THR A 28 -4.51 -21.19 -12.02
N THR A 29 -4.99 -21.61 -10.85
CA THR A 29 -6.25 -21.18 -10.25
C THR A 29 -5.95 -20.35 -9.00
N PHE A 30 -6.56 -19.16 -8.94
CA PHE A 30 -6.55 -18.29 -7.77
C PHE A 30 -7.93 -18.32 -7.14
N THR A 31 -8.01 -18.73 -5.87
CA THR A 31 -9.26 -18.76 -5.11
C THR A 31 -9.24 -17.64 -4.08
N LEU A 32 -10.21 -16.73 -4.15
CA LEU A 32 -10.35 -15.59 -3.26
C LEU A 32 -11.50 -15.86 -2.29
N ARG A 33 -11.29 -15.59 -1.00
CA ARG A 33 -12.34 -15.69 0.02
C ARG A 33 -12.46 -14.37 0.77
N LEU A 34 -13.67 -13.84 0.82
CA LEU A 34 -14.00 -12.62 1.54
C LEU A 34 -15.02 -12.95 2.65
N PRO A 35 -14.87 -12.37 3.85
CA PRO A 35 -15.87 -12.52 4.89
C PRO A 35 -17.15 -11.76 4.50
N LEU A 36 -18.33 -12.33 4.81
CA LEU A 36 -19.63 -11.69 4.51
C LEU A 36 -19.87 -10.44 5.36
N VAL A 37 -19.36 -10.46 6.59
CA VAL A 37 -19.33 -9.32 7.49
C VAL A 37 -17.87 -8.88 7.58
N PRO A 38 -17.52 -7.65 7.21
CA PRO A 38 -16.17 -7.15 7.38
C PRO A 38 -15.72 -7.33 8.84
N PRO A 39 -14.45 -7.69 9.09
CA PRO A 39 -13.95 -7.67 10.45
C PRO A 39 -14.15 -6.26 11.04
N PRO A 40 -14.38 -6.12 12.37
CA PRO A 40 -14.40 -4.81 13.00
C PRO A 40 -13.11 -4.09 12.62
N SER A 41 -13.24 -2.95 11.94
CA SER A 41 -12.18 -2.32 11.18
C SER A 41 -10.93 -2.11 12.03
N ALA A 42 -9.84 -2.83 11.71
CA ALA A 42 -8.52 -2.49 12.20
C ALA A 42 -7.95 -1.39 11.29
N GLU A 43 -8.45 -0.16 11.45
CA GLU A 43 -7.99 1.02 10.71
C GLU A 43 -6.57 1.49 11.13
N GLU A 44 -5.84 0.74 11.95
CA GLU A 44 -4.57 1.19 12.55
C GLU A 44 -3.30 0.57 11.94
N GLN A 45 -3.38 -0.26 10.90
CA GLN A 45 -2.21 -1.00 10.38
C GLN A 45 -1.75 -0.63 8.97
N SER A 46 -1.89 0.64 8.56
CA SER A 46 -1.30 1.13 7.30
C SER A 46 -0.42 2.39 7.43
N ASP A 47 0.10 2.70 8.62
CA ASP A 47 0.96 3.88 8.83
C ASP A 47 2.44 3.55 9.13
N LEU A 48 2.87 2.31 8.87
CA LEU A 48 4.31 2.00 8.72
C LEU A 48 4.79 2.41 7.32
N THR A 49 4.69 3.71 7.05
CA THR A 49 5.68 4.57 6.38
C THR A 49 6.71 3.83 5.52
N PHE A 50 6.47 3.77 4.21
CA PHE A 50 7.53 3.64 3.20
C PHE A 50 8.07 5.04 2.86
N ASP A 51 8.78 5.69 3.78
CA ASP A 51 9.53 6.91 3.48
C ASP A 51 10.94 6.55 3.01
N VAL A 52 11.07 6.27 1.70
CA VAL A 52 12.35 5.95 1.04
C VAL A 52 12.73 6.97 -0.05
N ALA A 53 11.96 8.03 -0.32
CA ALA A 53 12.29 8.89 -1.47
C ALA A 53 11.79 10.34 -1.41
N ARG A 54 12.31 11.15 -0.47
CA ARG A 54 12.48 12.60 -0.71
C ARG A 54 13.94 13.02 -0.51
N GLY A 55 14.78 12.52 -1.41
CA GLY A 55 16.02 13.19 -1.75
C GLY A 55 15.74 14.54 -2.42
N ALA A 56 16.38 15.57 -1.88
CA ALA A 56 16.92 16.77 -2.53
C ALA A 56 16.17 17.38 -3.73
N VAL A 57 15.71 18.63 -3.57
CA VAL A 57 15.94 19.68 -4.57
C VAL A 57 16.43 20.96 -3.88
N SER A 58 17.55 21.43 -4.40
CA SER A 58 18.28 22.65 -4.08
C SER A 58 17.53 23.91 -4.51
N GLY A 59 17.88 25.06 -3.93
CA GLY A 59 17.98 26.33 -4.67
C GLY A 59 16.97 27.44 -4.35
N GLU A 60 17.53 28.66 -4.30
CA GLU A 60 16.91 30.00 -4.45
C GLU A 60 16.24 30.63 -3.20
N GLU A 61 16.93 31.57 -2.53
CA GLU A 61 16.87 33.04 -2.77
C GLU A 61 15.61 33.65 -2.12
N SER A 62 15.55 34.85 -1.55
CA SER A 62 16.46 35.91 -1.14
C SER A 62 15.59 36.88 -0.31
N GLN A 63 16.21 37.60 0.62
CA GLN A 63 15.77 38.91 1.11
C GLN A 63 14.66 39.04 2.19
N SER A 64 14.99 39.94 3.13
CA SER A 64 14.08 40.86 3.83
C SER A 64 13.59 40.44 5.23
N GLY A 65 14.24 41.00 6.26
CA GLY A 65 13.77 40.87 7.65
C GLY A 65 14.54 41.71 8.65
N ARG A 66 14.38 43.05 8.60
CA ARG A 66 14.61 43.97 9.73
C ARG A 66 14.16 43.35 11.06
N ARG A 67 14.95 43.39 12.13
CA ARG A 67 14.83 44.32 13.28
C ARG A 67 15.80 43.97 14.42
N ARG A 68 16.41 45.03 14.98
CA ARG A 68 16.67 45.38 16.41
C ARG A 68 16.82 44.20 17.38
N ILE A 69 17.84 44.16 18.23
CA ILE A 69 18.15 45.11 19.31
C ILE A 69 19.62 44.95 19.71
#